data_AF-A0A351TSZ7-F1
#
_entry.id   AF-A0A351TSZ7-F1
#
_cell.length_a   1.000
_cell.length_b   1.000
_cell.length_c   1.000
_cell.angle_alpha   90.00
_cell.angle_beta   90.00
_cell.angle_gamma   90.00
#
_symmetry.space_group_name_H-M   'P 1'
#
loop_
_entity.id
_entity.type
_entity.pdbx_description
1 polymer ?
#
loop_
_entity_poly.entity_id
_entity_poly.type
_entity_poly.pdbx_seq_one_letter_code
_entity_poly.pdbx_strand_id
1 'polypeptide(L)'
;MNLSFYLVDSAYCDFLRKSDPRVPYTMEHKSTRPFVGIVFTINNVRYYAPLSSPKPKHLQMKNQLDFLKINHGTWGVINFNNMIPVPSSCLTKVDLQIVSTDSEQDIAYKNLLSNQLSWCNSHKNAILTQAQKLYRIITQGKPWDKLAERCCNFSLNEQQCLLYRP
;
A
#
# COMPACT_ATOMS: atom_id res chain seq x y z
N MET A 1 -6.78 13.81 10.79
CA MET A 1 -6.77 12.34 10.60
C MET A 1 -5.35 11.86 10.32
N ASN A 2 -4.91 10.82 11.02
CA ASN A 2 -3.60 10.18 10.82
C ASN A 2 -3.73 8.94 9.93
N LEU A 3 -2.63 8.54 9.29
CA LEU A 3 -2.52 7.27 8.57
C LEU A 3 -2.51 6.09 9.55
N SER A 4 -2.91 4.92 9.07
CA SER A 4 -2.82 3.64 9.78
C SER A 4 -2.39 2.54 8.81
N PHE A 5 -1.92 1.43 9.36
CA PHE A 5 -1.61 0.23 8.58
C PHE A 5 -2.73 -0.81 8.66
N TYR A 6 -2.92 -1.50 7.56
CA TYR A 6 -3.96 -2.51 7.38
C TYR A 6 -3.39 -3.72 6.66
N LEU A 7 -3.88 -4.91 7.00
CA LEU A 7 -3.80 -6.10 6.16
C LEU A 7 -5.05 -6.14 5.27
N VAL A 8 -4.85 -6.51 4.02
CA VAL A 8 -5.93 -6.71 3.05
C VAL A 8 -6.17 -8.21 2.90
N ASP A 9 -7.44 -8.61 2.90
CA ASP A 9 -7.82 -10.02 2.69
C ASP A 9 -7.18 -10.57 1.42
N SER A 10 -6.49 -11.70 1.56
CA SER A 10 -5.82 -12.36 0.45
C SER A 10 -6.78 -12.82 -0.66
N ALA A 11 -8.00 -13.23 -0.34
CA ALA A 11 -9.01 -13.64 -1.31
C ALA A 11 -9.44 -12.44 -2.17
N TYR A 12 -9.56 -11.25 -1.56
CA TYR A 12 -9.84 -10.01 -2.29
C TYR A 12 -8.68 -9.61 -3.20
N CYS A 13 -7.43 -9.65 -2.70
CA CYS A 13 -6.27 -9.38 -3.53
C CYS A 13 -6.19 -10.34 -4.73
N ASP A 14 -6.41 -11.63 -4.51
CA ASP A 14 -6.40 -12.63 -5.58
C ASP A 14 -7.55 -12.47 -6.57
N PHE A 15 -8.72 -12.07 -6.10
CA PHE A 15 -9.83 -11.69 -6.97
C PHE A 15 -9.44 -10.57 -7.93
N LEU A 16 -8.86 -9.47 -7.44
CA LEU A 16 -8.41 -8.37 -8.31
C LEU A 16 -7.27 -8.81 -9.25
N ARG A 17 -6.36 -9.68 -8.77
CA ARG A 17 -5.22 -10.18 -9.55
C ARG A 17 -5.61 -10.95 -10.81
N LYS A 18 -6.83 -11.51 -10.86
CA LYS A 18 -7.37 -12.17 -12.07
C LYS A 18 -7.46 -11.21 -13.26
N SER A 19 -7.75 -9.94 -13.00
CA SER A 19 -7.87 -8.90 -14.04
C SER A 19 -6.69 -7.93 -14.07
N ASP A 20 -5.97 -7.77 -12.96
CA ASP A 20 -4.81 -6.90 -12.86
C ASP A 20 -3.64 -7.59 -12.10
N PRO A 21 -2.68 -8.20 -12.82
CA PRO A 21 -1.59 -8.96 -12.20
C PRO A 21 -0.63 -8.11 -11.37
N ARG A 22 -0.72 -6.77 -11.44
CA ARG A 22 0.10 -5.82 -10.67
C ARG A 22 -0.41 -5.61 -9.25
N VAL A 23 -1.63 -6.04 -8.94
CA VAL A 23 -2.14 -6.04 -7.57
C VAL A 23 -1.19 -6.87 -6.69
N PRO A 24 -0.78 -6.35 -5.51
CA PRO A 24 0.17 -7.04 -4.66
C PRO A 24 -0.28 -8.46 -4.31
N TYR A 25 0.65 -9.41 -4.42
CA TYR A 25 0.48 -10.73 -3.83
C TYR A 25 0.58 -10.63 -2.31
N THR A 26 -0.43 -11.17 -1.62
CA THR A 26 -0.62 -11.10 -0.16
C THR A 26 -0.87 -12.48 0.44
N MET A 27 -0.44 -13.56 -0.22
CA MET A 27 -0.52 -14.92 0.34
C MET A 27 0.85 -15.42 0.80
N GLU A 28 0.85 -16.55 1.50
CA GLU A 28 2.06 -17.24 1.97
C GLU A 28 3.01 -16.30 2.74
N HIS A 29 4.26 -16.22 2.32
CA HIS A 29 5.30 -15.36 2.86
C HIS A 29 5.07 -13.85 2.65
N LYS A 30 3.95 -13.45 2.02
CA LYS A 30 3.50 -12.06 1.84
C LYS A 30 2.20 -11.74 2.58
N SER A 31 1.64 -12.67 3.35
CA SER A 31 0.40 -12.47 4.15
C SER A 31 0.49 -11.33 5.15
N THR A 32 1.69 -11.03 5.64
CA THR A 32 1.95 -9.95 6.59
C THR A 32 2.26 -8.61 5.94
N ARG A 33 2.02 -8.43 4.62
CA ARG A 33 2.30 -7.15 3.94
C ARG A 33 1.31 -6.08 4.42
N PRO A 34 1.78 -5.02 5.10
CA PRO A 34 0.90 -3.93 5.49
C PRO A 34 0.66 -2.98 4.32
N PHE A 35 -0.53 -2.40 4.30
CA PHE A 35 -0.92 -1.31 3.43
C PHE A 35 -1.13 -0.05 4.28
N VAL A 36 -0.63 1.08 3.80
CA VAL A 36 -0.91 2.38 4.39
C VAL A 36 -2.18 2.96 3.81
N GLY A 37 -3.04 3.47 4.68
CA GLY A 37 -4.24 4.17 4.26
C GLY A 37 -4.94 4.91 5.39
N ILE A 38 -6.01 5.61 5.09
CA ILE A 38 -6.56 5.81 3.73
C ILE A 38 -5.70 6.86 2.99
N VAL A 39 -5.22 6.56 1.79
CA VAL A 39 -4.39 7.53 1.02
C VAL A 39 -5.22 8.54 0.23
N PHE A 40 -6.43 8.18 -0.20
CA PHE A 40 -7.48 9.07 -0.66
C PHE A 40 -8.81 8.30 -0.78
N THR A 41 -9.91 9.02 -1.01
CA THR A 41 -11.23 8.44 -1.31
C THR A 41 -11.75 9.04 -2.60
N ILE A 42 -12.32 8.21 -3.48
CA ILE A 42 -12.98 8.63 -4.72
C ILE A 42 -14.24 7.78 -4.91
N ASN A 43 -15.38 8.40 -5.24
CA ASN A 43 -16.66 7.70 -5.41
C ASN A 43 -17.01 6.73 -4.26
N ASN A 44 -16.75 7.16 -3.02
CA ASN A 44 -16.94 6.37 -1.80
C ASN A 44 -16.04 5.12 -1.65
N VAL A 45 -15.07 4.93 -2.55
CA VAL A 45 -14.06 3.88 -2.52
C VAL A 45 -12.76 4.41 -1.91
N ARG A 46 -12.19 3.66 -0.96
CA ARG A 46 -10.98 4.05 -0.22
C ARG A 46 -9.75 3.34 -0.78
N TYR A 47 -8.68 4.09 -0.98
CA TYR A 47 -7.42 3.57 -1.50
C TYR A 47 -6.37 3.31 -0.42
N TYR A 48 -5.58 2.28 -0.66
CA TYR A 48 -4.51 1.81 0.22
C TYR A 48 -3.27 1.45 -0.59
N ALA A 49 -2.10 1.88 -0.13
CA ALA A 49 -0.83 1.63 -0.82
C ALA A 49 0.01 0.58 -0.07
N PRO A 50 0.51 -0.47 -0.73
CA PRO A 50 1.31 -1.51 -0.09
C PRO A 50 2.70 -1.01 0.31
N LEU A 51 3.14 -1.40 1.50
CA LEU A 51 4.54 -1.27 1.89
C LEU A 51 5.35 -2.46 1.38
N SER A 52 6.64 -2.25 1.20
CA SER A 52 7.63 -3.33 1.07
C SER A 52 8.74 -3.14 2.10
N SER A 53 9.10 -4.23 2.77
CA SER A 53 10.17 -4.28 3.78
C SER A 53 11.51 -3.76 3.25
N PRO A 54 12.41 -3.30 4.12
CA PRO A 54 13.76 -2.89 3.73
C PRO A 54 14.47 -3.96 2.88
N LYS A 55 15.16 -3.52 1.83
CA LYS A 55 16.01 -4.35 0.97
C LYS A 55 17.22 -3.52 0.54
N PRO A 56 18.39 -4.13 0.28
CA PRO A 56 19.59 -3.38 -0.11
C PRO A 56 19.36 -2.40 -1.27
N LYS A 57 18.57 -2.81 -2.28
CA LYS A 57 18.22 -1.96 -3.42
C LYS A 57 17.47 -0.68 -3.04
N HIS A 58 16.69 -0.68 -1.95
CA HIS A 58 15.89 0.48 -1.56
C HIS A 58 16.75 1.66 -1.09
N LEU A 59 17.97 1.41 -0.63
CA LEU A 59 18.93 2.46 -0.26
C LEU A 59 19.35 3.27 -1.50
N GLN A 60 19.52 2.58 -2.64
CA GLN A 60 20.01 3.16 -3.89
C GLN A 60 18.89 3.70 -4.80
N MET A 61 17.68 3.13 -4.71
CA MET A 61 16.54 3.59 -5.49
C MET A 61 16.22 5.06 -5.19
N LYS A 62 15.81 5.79 -6.24
CA LYS A 62 15.34 7.17 -6.12
C LYS A 62 13.84 7.19 -5.88
N ASN A 63 13.37 8.20 -5.14
CA ASN A 63 11.93 8.49 -5.09
C ASN A 63 11.44 8.80 -6.50
N GLN A 64 10.28 8.27 -6.87
CA GLN A 64 9.61 8.50 -8.14
C GLN A 64 8.15 8.83 -7.87
N LEU A 65 7.40 9.28 -8.88
CA LEU A 65 5.97 9.60 -8.73
C LEU A 65 5.18 8.47 -8.06
N ASP A 66 5.53 7.23 -8.35
CA ASP A 66 4.85 6.02 -7.93
C ASP A 66 5.55 5.23 -6.82
N PHE A 67 6.65 5.76 -6.27
CA PHE A 67 7.49 5.07 -5.30
C PHE A 67 8.10 6.06 -4.30
N LEU A 68 7.97 5.76 -3.01
CA LEU A 68 8.51 6.59 -1.94
C LEU A 68 9.27 5.78 -0.91
N LYS A 69 10.49 6.20 -0.61
CA LYS A 69 11.31 5.65 0.46
C LYS A 69 10.85 6.11 1.83
N ILE A 70 10.79 5.18 2.79
CA ILE A 70 10.59 5.47 4.21
C ILE A 70 11.97 5.54 4.87
N ASN A 71 12.27 6.67 5.53
CA ASN A 71 13.56 6.92 6.15
C ASN A 71 14.74 6.58 5.21
N HIS A 72 14.82 7.27 4.07
CA HIS A 72 15.84 7.08 3.03
C HIS A 72 15.97 5.66 2.46
N GLY A 73 15.01 4.76 2.74
CA GLY A 73 14.95 3.37 2.29
C GLY A 73 15.30 2.36 3.38
N THR A 74 15.84 2.83 4.50
CA THR A 74 16.24 2.03 5.67
C THR A 74 15.06 1.31 6.30
N TRP A 75 13.88 1.92 6.27
CA TRP A 75 12.65 1.33 6.79
C TRP A 75 11.73 0.80 5.69
N GLY A 76 12.24 0.63 4.47
CA GLY A 76 11.44 0.14 3.36
C GLY A 76 10.79 1.28 2.58
N VAL A 77 9.69 0.97 1.89
CA VAL A 77 9.15 1.80 0.80
C VAL A 77 7.63 1.67 0.70
N ILE A 78 6.98 2.69 0.15
CA ILE A 78 5.57 2.70 -0.25
C ILE A 78 5.52 2.58 -1.78
N ASN A 79 4.77 1.60 -2.30
CA ASN A 79 4.63 1.34 -3.74
C ASN A 79 3.27 1.86 -4.22
N PHE A 80 3.19 3.15 -4.57
CA PHE A 80 1.94 3.77 -5.04
C PHE A 80 1.49 3.21 -6.39
N ASN A 81 2.40 2.75 -7.24
CA ASN A 81 2.03 2.02 -8.46
C ASN A 81 1.17 0.79 -8.18
N ASN A 82 1.29 0.18 -6.99
CA ASN A 82 0.53 -1.00 -6.60
C ASN A 82 -0.58 -0.71 -5.59
N MET A 83 -1.02 0.55 -5.46
CA MET A 83 -2.16 0.88 -4.61
C MET A 83 -3.46 0.35 -5.18
N ILE A 84 -4.40 -0.01 -4.31
CA ILE A 84 -5.67 -0.62 -4.69
C ILE A 84 -6.85 -0.01 -3.92
N PRO A 85 -8.05 0.01 -4.54
CA PRO A 85 -9.29 0.21 -3.81
C PRO A 85 -9.58 -1.00 -2.94
N VAL A 86 -10.08 -0.81 -1.71
CA VAL A 86 -10.41 -1.93 -0.81
C VAL A 86 -11.73 -1.68 -0.07
N PRO A 87 -12.68 -2.63 -0.08
CA PRO A 87 -13.86 -2.60 0.78
C PRO A 87 -13.47 -2.67 2.26
N SER A 88 -14.22 -1.98 3.13
CA SER A 88 -13.92 -2.02 4.58
C SER A 88 -14.04 -3.42 5.19
N SER A 89 -14.88 -4.29 4.61
CA SER A 89 -15.01 -5.69 5.04
C SER A 89 -13.77 -6.53 4.74
N CYS A 90 -12.89 -6.09 3.83
CA CYS A 90 -11.67 -6.81 3.43
C CYS A 90 -10.42 -6.26 4.14
N LEU A 91 -10.59 -5.45 5.19
CA LEU A 91 -9.50 -4.78 5.89
C LEU A 91 -9.45 -5.21 7.35
N THR A 92 -8.26 -5.62 7.78
CA THR A 92 -7.93 -5.79 9.19
C THR A 92 -6.90 -4.73 9.56
N LYS A 93 -7.21 -3.87 10.55
CA LYS A 93 -6.23 -2.89 11.03
C LYS A 93 -5.08 -3.62 11.71
N VAL A 94 -3.84 -3.25 11.39
CA VAL A 94 -2.66 -3.84 12.04
C VAL A 94 -2.59 -3.37 13.48
N ASP A 95 -2.48 -4.34 14.40
CA ASP A 95 -2.17 -4.07 15.80
C ASP A 95 -0.65 -3.97 16.00
N LEU A 96 -0.22 -2.86 16.60
CA LEU A 96 1.18 -2.55 16.87
C LEU A 96 1.52 -2.67 18.36
N GLN A 97 0.54 -3.03 19.20
CA GLN A 97 0.78 -3.25 20.62
C GLN A 97 1.70 -4.45 20.81
N ILE A 98 2.81 -4.23 21.52
CA ILE A 98 3.68 -5.31 21.99
C ILE A 98 3.02 -5.94 23.23
N VAL A 99 2.89 -7.26 23.21
CA VAL A 99 2.32 -8.06 24.32
C VAL A 99 3.34 -9.08 24.81
N SER A 100 3.15 -9.58 26.03
CA SER A 100 4.12 -10.48 26.68
C SER A 100 4.31 -11.83 25.97
N THR A 101 3.38 -12.21 25.10
CA THR A 101 3.44 -13.44 24.30
C THR A 101 4.13 -13.27 22.95
N ASP A 102 4.55 -12.05 22.59
CA ASP A 102 5.26 -11.80 21.33
C ASP A 102 6.66 -12.43 21.37
N SER A 103 7.07 -13.07 20.27
CA SER A 103 8.46 -13.48 20.08
C SER A 103 9.37 -12.27 19.84
N GLU A 104 10.69 -12.47 19.92
CA GLU A 104 11.66 -11.42 19.56
C GLU A 104 11.46 -10.91 18.12
N GLN A 105 11.08 -11.80 17.20
CA GLN A 105 10.80 -11.45 15.81
C GLN A 105 9.54 -10.60 15.69
N ASP A 106 8.48 -10.92 16.44
CA ASP A 106 7.24 -10.15 16.46
C ASP A 106 7.48 -8.74 17.03
N ILE A 107 8.25 -8.64 18.12
CA ILE A 107 8.64 -7.37 18.72
C ILE A 107 9.42 -6.52 17.73
N ALA A 108 10.43 -7.10 17.06
CA ALA A 108 11.22 -6.39 16.06
C ALA A 108 10.36 -5.89 14.88
N TYR A 109 9.42 -6.72 14.42
CA TYR A 109 8.49 -6.36 13.35
C TYR A 109 7.53 -5.24 13.77
N LYS A 110 6.91 -5.33 14.96
CA LYS A 110 6.02 -4.29 15.51
C LYS A 110 6.75 -2.97 15.73
N ASN A 111 8.00 -3.01 16.18
CA ASN A 111 8.86 -1.83 16.29
C ASN A 111 9.16 -1.20 14.93
N LEU A 112 9.50 -2.01 13.92
CA LEU A 112 9.69 -1.53 12.55
C LEU A 112 8.43 -0.85 12.01
N LEU A 113 7.27 -1.48 12.16
CA LEU A 113 6.00 -0.90 11.71
C LEU A 113 5.65 0.38 12.48
N SER A 114 5.91 0.44 13.78
CA SER A 114 5.69 1.66 14.58
C SER A 114 6.56 2.83 14.08
N ASN A 115 7.84 2.56 13.79
CA ASN A 115 8.76 3.54 13.20
C ASN A 115 8.30 4.01 11.82
N GLN A 116 7.91 3.07 10.95
CA GLN A 116 7.35 3.38 9.63
C GLN A 116 6.08 4.24 9.75
N LEU A 117 5.16 3.90 10.66
CA LEU A 117 3.90 4.61 10.82
C LEU A 117 4.10 6.02 11.35
N SER A 118 5.01 6.21 12.31
CA SER A 118 5.41 7.53 12.80
C SER A 118 5.97 8.39 11.67
N TRP A 119 6.88 7.83 10.87
CA TRP A 119 7.44 8.51 9.70
C TRP A 119 6.38 8.85 8.64
N CYS A 120 5.48 7.91 8.32
CA CYS A 120 4.40 8.16 7.39
C CYS A 120 3.47 9.28 7.88
N ASN A 121 3.20 9.34 9.18
CA ASN A 121 2.37 10.41 9.75
C ASN A 121 3.06 11.76 9.74
N SER A 122 4.37 11.85 9.98
CA SER A 122 5.13 13.11 9.85
C SER A 122 5.25 13.59 8.39
N HIS A 123 5.16 12.67 7.41
CA HIS A 123 5.20 12.97 5.97
C HIS A 123 3.83 12.86 5.28
N LYS A 124 2.74 12.84 6.06
CA LYS A 124 1.40 12.50 5.57
C LYS A 124 0.97 13.30 4.34
N ASN A 125 1.13 14.61 4.37
CA ASN A 125 0.67 15.48 3.28
C ASN A 125 1.35 15.12 1.95
N ALA A 126 2.65 14.78 1.99
CA ALA A 126 3.38 14.35 0.79
C ALA A 126 2.85 13.00 0.27
N ILE A 127 2.61 12.04 1.16
CA ILE A 127 2.06 10.72 0.82
C ILE A 127 0.67 10.85 0.16
N LEU A 128 -0.24 11.62 0.78
CA LEU A 128 -1.60 11.82 0.26
C LEU A 128 -1.57 12.52 -1.10
N THR A 129 -0.79 13.61 -1.21
CA THR A 129 -0.65 14.38 -2.46
C THR A 129 -0.06 13.50 -3.58
N GLN A 130 0.94 12.70 -3.26
CA GLN A 130 1.60 11.84 -4.23
C GLN A 130 0.68 10.73 -4.74
N ALA A 131 -0.05 10.05 -3.86
CA ALA A 131 -1.03 9.03 -4.24
C ALA A 131 -2.11 9.61 -5.15
N GLN A 132 -2.69 10.77 -4.79
CA GLN A 132 -3.72 11.41 -5.60
C GLN A 132 -3.18 11.92 -6.94
N LYS A 133 -1.94 12.43 -6.98
CA LYS A 133 -1.28 12.87 -8.22
C LYS A 133 -1.06 11.70 -9.17
N LEU A 134 -0.54 10.58 -8.67
CA LEU A 134 -0.37 9.37 -9.47
C LEU A 134 -1.71 8.88 -10.03
N TYR A 135 -2.73 8.81 -9.18
CA TYR A 135 -4.08 8.41 -9.59
C TYR A 135 -4.59 9.22 -10.78
N ARG A 136 -4.54 10.56 -10.70
CA ARG A 136 -4.98 11.46 -11.78
C ARG A 136 -4.18 11.24 -13.07
N ILE A 137 -2.86 11.08 -12.97
CA ILE A 137 -2.01 10.85 -14.14
C ILE A 137 -2.37 9.55 -14.86
N ILE A 138 -2.61 8.46 -14.10
CA ILE A 138 -2.93 7.15 -14.67
C ILE A 138 -4.36 7.11 -15.25
N THR A 139 -5.33 7.77 -14.62
CA THR A 139 -6.76 7.63 -14.98
C THR A 139 -7.27 8.73 -15.92
N GLN A 140 -6.69 9.92 -15.89
CA GLN A 140 -7.17 11.10 -16.62
C GLN A 140 -6.11 11.70 -17.55
N GLY A 141 -4.84 11.37 -17.33
CA GLY A 141 -3.72 11.91 -18.09
C GLY A 141 -3.32 11.04 -19.28
N LYS A 142 -2.16 11.38 -19.85
CA LYS A 142 -1.42 10.53 -20.78
C LYS A 142 -0.13 10.08 -20.08
N PRO A 143 -0.17 9.01 -19.25
CA PRO A 143 1.04 8.49 -18.63
C PRO A 143 1.99 8.01 -19.73
N TRP A 144 3.29 8.19 -19.54
CA TRP A 144 4.25 7.56 -20.44
C TRP A 144 4.24 6.04 -20.23
N ASP A 145 4.50 5.27 -21.29
CA ASP A 145 4.26 3.82 -21.33
C ASP A 145 4.85 3.09 -20.12
N LYS A 146 6.12 3.35 -19.78
CA LYS A 146 6.79 2.71 -18.65
C LYS A 146 6.12 2.96 -17.29
N LEU A 147 5.46 4.10 -17.09
CA LEU A 147 4.70 4.38 -15.86
C LEU A 147 3.36 3.65 -15.88
N ALA A 148 2.65 3.64 -17.00
CA ALA A 148 1.40 2.89 -17.14
C ALA A 148 1.65 1.39 -16.93
N GLU A 149 2.70 0.85 -17.55
CA GLU A 149 3.07 -0.58 -17.51
C GLU A 149 3.43 -1.10 -16.12
N ARG A 150 3.77 -0.24 -15.15
CA ARG A 150 4.10 -0.65 -13.78
C ARG A 150 2.99 -0.39 -12.77
N CYS A 151 1.98 0.40 -13.14
CA CYS A 151 0.86 0.77 -12.29
C CYS A 151 -0.31 -0.20 -12.43
N CYS A 152 -0.99 -0.46 -11.32
CA CYS A 152 -2.28 -1.11 -11.34
C CYS A 152 -3.25 -0.34 -12.23
N ASN A 153 -4.17 -1.06 -12.87
CA ASN A 153 -5.27 -0.46 -13.59
C ASN A 153 -6.33 0.02 -12.59
N PHE A 154 -6.14 1.25 -12.08
CA PHE A 154 -6.99 1.82 -11.02
C PHE A 154 -8.47 1.82 -11.39
N SER A 155 -8.83 2.23 -12.61
CA SER A 155 -10.22 2.26 -13.08
C SER A 155 -10.83 0.86 -13.13
N LEU A 156 -10.09 -0.15 -13.60
CA LEU A 156 -10.55 -1.54 -13.62
C LEU A 156 -10.72 -2.09 -12.19
N ASN A 157 -9.76 -1.83 -11.30
CA ASN A 157 -9.82 -2.30 -9.92
C ASN A 157 -10.97 -1.65 -9.15
N GLU A 158 -11.35 -0.41 -9.46
CA GLU A 158 -12.55 0.23 -8.90
C GLU A 158 -13.83 -0.49 -9.32
N GLN A 159 -13.96 -0.85 -10.59
CA GLN A 159 -15.10 -1.63 -11.09
C GLN A 159 -15.17 -3.00 -10.41
N GLN A 160 -14.03 -3.71 -10.32
CA GLN A 160 -13.96 -5.00 -9.64
C GLN A 160 -14.27 -4.90 -8.15
N CYS A 161 -13.79 -3.83 -7.48
CA CYS A 161 -14.09 -3.58 -6.06
C CYS A 161 -15.60 -3.49 -5.77
N LEU A 162 -16.40 -2.93 -6.69
CA LEU A 162 -17.86 -2.84 -6.55
C LEU A 162 -18.57 -4.18 -6.78
N LEU A 163 -17.98 -5.06 -7.58
CA LEU A 163 -18.49 -6.38 -7.91
C LEU A 163 -18.15 -7.42 -6.83
N TYR A 164 -17.11 -7.19 -6.04
CA TYR A 164 -16.71 -8.12 -4.99
C TYR A 164 -17.85 -8.33 -3.97
N ARG A 165 -18.11 -9.60 -3.67
CA ARG A 165 -19.04 -10.06 -2.65
C ARG A 165 -18.21 -10.95 -1.70
N PRO A 166 -17.94 -10.49 -0.47
CA PRO A 166 -17.18 -11.24 0.52
C PRO A 166 -17.84 -12.57 0.87
#